data_AF-A0A3D2J9Q7-F1
#
_entry.id   AF-A0A3D2J9Q7-F1
#
_cell.length_a   1.000
_cell.length_b   1.000
_cell.length_c   1.000
_cell.angle_alpha   90.00
_cell.angle_beta   90.00
_cell.angle_gamma   90.00
#
_symmetry.space_group_name_H-M   'P 1'
#
loop_
_entity.id
_entity.type
_entity.pdbx_description
1 polymer ?
#
loop_
_entity_poly.entity_id
_entity_poly.type
_entity_poly.pdbx_seq_one_letter_code
_entity_poly.pdbx_strand_id
1 'polypeptide(L)'
;QHLLDEASQRPDDALNVVQQAREVREAIYRIFESVTEHTPLDSVDMSILNDALARTMVHARLVHTAQGFSWAWEQDEHALDCLLWPILRSASDLLVSHELEDVRQCAASDCSGFFIDTSKNHSRRWCDMTTCGNRAKARRHYEKKRTSDTIGT
;
A
#
# COMPACT_ATOMS: atom_id res chain seq x y z
N GLN A 1 14.60 -3.42 17.52
CA GLN A 1 15.41 -2.70 18.52
C GLN A 1 16.51 -1.89 17.83
N HIS A 2 17.37 -2.51 17.02
CA HIS A 2 18.48 -1.85 16.32
C HIS A 2 18.10 -0.57 15.51
N LEU A 3 17.07 -0.64 14.66
CA LEU A 3 16.65 0.54 13.88
C LEU A 3 16.19 1.74 14.74
N LEU A 4 15.65 1.51 15.93
CA LEU A 4 15.27 2.58 16.84
C LEU A 4 16.50 3.23 17.48
N ASP A 5 17.52 2.43 17.76
CA ASP A 5 18.79 2.90 18.29
C ASP A 5 19.54 3.71 17.23
N GLU A 6 19.58 3.24 15.98
CA GLU A 6 20.11 3.96 14.82
C GLU A 6 19.38 5.30 14.58
N ALA A 7 18.04 5.29 14.61
CA ALA A 7 17.23 6.49 14.44
C ALA A 7 17.47 7.52 15.56
N SER A 8 17.72 7.06 16.78
CA SER A 8 18.03 7.94 17.91
C SER A 8 19.41 8.59 17.80
N GLN A 9 20.36 7.92 17.14
CA GLN A 9 21.71 8.43 16.89
C GLN A 9 21.76 9.39 15.69
N ARG A 10 20.86 9.23 14.71
CA ARG A 10 20.79 10.04 13.48
C ARG A 10 19.38 10.57 13.25
N PRO A 11 18.89 11.50 14.09
CA PRO A 11 17.51 11.96 14.06
C PRO A 11 17.12 12.67 12.76
N ASP A 12 18.03 13.47 12.19
CA ASP A 12 17.76 14.17 10.92
C ASP A 12 17.63 13.19 9.75
N ASP A 13 18.51 12.18 9.68
CA ASP A 13 18.41 11.11 8.67
C ASP A 13 17.11 10.31 8.85
N ALA A 14 16.73 9.99 10.10
CA ALA A 14 15.48 9.29 10.39
C ALA A 14 14.25 10.11 9.97
N LEU A 15 14.25 11.42 10.21
CA LEU A 15 13.19 12.32 9.74
C LEU A 15 13.11 12.37 8.22
N ASN A 16 14.27 12.42 7.54
CA ASN A 16 14.33 12.37 6.08
C ASN A 16 13.75 11.06 5.53
N VAL A 17 14.07 9.93 6.15
CA VAL A 17 13.50 8.63 5.76
C VAL A 17 11.98 8.59 5.97
N VAL A 18 11.47 9.13 7.09
CA VAL A 18 10.02 9.21 7.32
C VAL A 18 9.34 10.08 6.26
N GLN A 19 9.96 11.20 5.89
CA GLN A 19 9.43 12.09 4.86
C GLN A 19 9.41 11.39 3.49
N GLN A 20 10.51 10.75 3.10
CA GLN A 20 10.61 9.95 1.88
C GLN A 20 9.56 8.81 1.87
N ALA A 21 9.39 8.11 2.99
CA ALA A 21 8.41 7.04 3.12
C ALA A 21 6.98 7.55 2.88
N ARG A 22 6.65 8.75 3.36
CA ARG A 22 5.34 9.38 3.13
C ARG A 22 5.18 9.75 1.67
N GLU A 23 6.16 10.42 1.06
CA GLU A 23 6.10 10.84 -0.34
C GLU A 23 5.90 9.65 -1.27
N VAL A 24 6.69 8.59 -1.09
CA VAL A 24 6.57 7.34 -1.84
C VAL A 24 5.21 6.68 -1.61
N ARG A 25 4.73 6.62 -0.37
CA ARG A 25 3.41 6.04 -0.06
C ARG A 25 2.30 6.78 -0.79
N GLU A 26 2.32 8.11 -0.76
CA GLU A 26 1.30 8.92 -1.44
C GLU A 26 1.37 8.80 -2.96
N ALA A 27 2.58 8.69 -3.54
CA ALA A 27 2.75 8.44 -4.97
C ALA A 27 2.22 7.06 -5.38
N ILE A 28 2.57 6.00 -4.63
CA ILE A 28 2.03 4.65 -4.84
C ILE A 28 0.50 4.66 -4.74
N TYR A 29 -0.05 5.35 -3.74
CA TYR A 29 -1.50 5.48 -3.58
C TYR A 29 -2.15 6.09 -4.83
N ARG A 30 -1.67 7.24 -5.29
CA ARG A 30 -2.22 7.93 -6.47
C ARG A 30 -2.08 7.11 -7.74
N ILE A 31 -0.97 6.40 -7.92
CA ILE A 31 -0.77 5.48 -9.04
C ILE A 31 -1.85 4.38 -9.03
N PHE A 32 -2.06 3.70 -7.90
CA PHE A 32 -3.09 2.66 -7.81
C PHE A 32 -4.50 3.23 -7.94
N GLU A 33 -4.76 4.42 -7.41
CA GLU A 33 -6.02 5.14 -7.60
C GLU A 33 -6.30 5.33 -9.10
N SER A 34 -5.37 5.95 -9.83
CA SER A 34 -5.47 6.15 -11.27
C SER A 34 -5.64 4.86 -12.05
N VAL A 35 -4.93 3.79 -11.68
CA VAL A 35 -5.10 2.46 -12.30
C VAL A 35 -6.51 1.94 -12.09
N THR A 36 -7.03 1.97 -10.85
CA THR A 36 -8.37 1.45 -10.56
C THR A 36 -9.49 2.28 -11.19
N GLU A 37 -9.30 3.60 -11.28
CA GLU A 37 -10.25 4.52 -11.91
C GLU A 37 -10.10 4.60 -13.43
N HIS A 38 -9.09 3.94 -14.00
CA HIS A 38 -8.74 3.99 -15.42
C HIS A 38 -8.50 5.42 -15.93
N THR A 39 -7.85 6.24 -15.09
CA THR A 39 -7.49 7.61 -15.42
C THR A 39 -5.99 7.72 -15.80
N PRO A 40 -5.58 8.79 -16.51
CA PRO A 40 -4.18 8.99 -16.85
C PRO A 40 -3.28 9.08 -15.61
N LEU A 41 -2.11 8.44 -15.67
CA LEU A 41 -1.10 8.51 -14.61
C LEU A 41 -0.38 9.85 -14.62
N ASP A 42 -0.12 10.40 -13.44
CA ASP A 42 0.71 11.59 -13.28
C ASP A 42 2.21 11.23 -13.42
N SER A 43 2.89 11.95 -14.31
CA SER A 43 4.34 11.79 -14.53
C SER A 43 5.19 12.05 -13.28
N VAL A 44 4.73 12.92 -12.37
CA VAL A 44 5.41 13.24 -11.11
C VAL A 44 5.40 12.04 -10.18
N ASP A 45 4.25 11.39 -10.01
CA ASP A 45 4.14 10.20 -9.16
C ASP A 45 4.96 9.04 -9.71
N MET A 46 4.97 8.86 -11.04
CA MET A 46 5.84 7.88 -11.70
C MET A 46 7.32 8.19 -11.49
N SER A 47 7.73 9.45 -11.52
CA SER A 47 9.11 9.86 -11.23
C SER A 47 9.48 9.53 -9.78
N ILE A 48 8.62 9.87 -8.81
CA ILE A 48 8.84 9.57 -7.38
C ILE A 48 9.07 8.08 -7.17
N LEU A 49 8.20 7.23 -7.76
CA LEU A 49 8.32 5.78 -7.63
C LEU A 49 9.62 5.26 -8.28
N ASN A 50 9.91 5.69 -9.51
CA ASN A 50 11.11 5.25 -10.24
C ASN A 50 12.40 5.67 -9.52
N ASP A 51 12.48 6.89 -9.01
CA ASP A 51 13.64 7.39 -8.27
C ASP A 51 13.84 6.61 -6.98
N ALA A 52 12.76 6.30 -6.26
CA ALA A 52 12.81 5.49 -5.04
C ALA A 52 13.22 4.04 -5.33
N LEU A 53 12.74 3.45 -6.43
CA LEU A 53 13.14 2.12 -6.88
C LEU A 53 14.61 2.05 -7.26
N ALA A 54 15.12 3.05 -7.99
CA ALA A 54 16.52 3.09 -8.39
C ALA A 54 17.46 3.07 -7.17
N ARG A 55 17.12 3.82 -6.11
CA ARG A 55 17.88 3.81 -4.85
C ARG A 55 17.75 2.51 -4.07
N THR A 56 16.60 1.84 -4.17
CA THR A 56 16.32 0.58 -3.47
C THR A 56 17.00 -0.62 -4.13
N MET A 57 16.94 -0.71 -5.46
CA MET A 57 17.31 -1.91 -6.20
C MET A 57 18.80 -2.23 -6.15
N VAL A 58 19.66 -1.28 -5.80
CA VAL A 58 21.10 -1.52 -5.58
C VAL A 58 21.36 -2.47 -4.40
N HIS A 59 20.44 -2.53 -3.43
CA HIS A 59 20.49 -3.42 -2.28
C HIS A 59 19.86 -4.79 -2.56
N ALA A 60 19.18 -4.96 -3.70
CA ALA A 60 18.57 -6.23 -4.06
C ALA A 60 19.62 -7.29 -4.41
N ARG A 61 19.38 -8.53 -4.00
CA ARG A 61 20.19 -9.70 -4.32
C ARG A 61 19.28 -10.83 -4.78
N LEU A 62 19.67 -11.52 -5.84
CA LEU A 62 19.02 -12.76 -6.25
C LEU A 62 19.69 -13.92 -5.50
N VAL A 63 18.91 -14.66 -4.73
CA VAL A 63 19.40 -15.82 -3.98
C VAL A 63 18.70 -17.09 -4.44
N HIS A 64 19.41 -18.21 -4.36
CA HIS A 64 18.88 -19.53 -4.66
C HIS A 64 18.43 -20.22 -3.35
N THR A 65 17.20 -20.71 -3.33
CA THR A 65 16.54 -21.38 -2.20
C THR A 65 16.17 -22.81 -2.59
N ALA A 66 15.69 -23.60 -1.63
CA ALA A 66 15.20 -24.96 -1.92
C ALA A 66 13.98 -24.97 -2.86
N GLN A 67 13.26 -23.85 -2.98
CA GLN A 67 12.06 -23.69 -3.80
C GLN A 67 12.33 -22.94 -5.13
N GLY A 68 13.58 -22.61 -5.44
CA GLY A 68 13.95 -21.90 -6.67
C GLY A 68 14.74 -20.62 -6.39
N PHE A 69 14.32 -19.48 -6.94
CA PHE A 69 14.98 -18.19 -6.74
C PHE A 69 14.09 -17.23 -5.97
N SER A 70 14.67 -16.42 -5.10
CA SER A 70 13.97 -15.35 -4.41
C SER A 70 14.80 -14.08 -4.35
N TRP A 71 14.11 -12.96 -4.19
CA TRP A 71 14.75 -11.70 -3.82
C TRP A 71 15.15 -11.75 -2.35
N ALA A 72 16.38 -11.36 -2.08
CA ALA A 72 16.88 -10.98 -0.77
C ALA A 72 17.36 -9.55 -0.82
N TRP A 73 17.56 -8.97 0.36
CA TRP A 73 18.12 -7.64 0.51
C TRP A 73 19.47 -7.75 1.20
N GLU A 74 20.43 -6.94 0.76
CA GLU A 74 21.67 -6.75 1.49
C GLU A 74 21.34 -6.38 2.93
N GLN A 75 21.96 -7.09 3.88
CA GLN A 75 21.76 -6.78 5.29
C GLN A 75 22.64 -5.60 5.64
N ASP A 76 22.09 -4.40 5.50
CA ASP A 76 22.65 -3.18 6.09
C ASP A 76 21.80 -2.82 7.30
N GLU A 77 22.29 -3.18 8.48
CA GLU A 77 21.61 -2.90 9.75
C GLU A 77 21.60 -1.42 10.11
N HIS A 78 22.40 -0.60 9.41
CA HIS A 78 22.46 0.85 9.55
C HIS A 78 21.64 1.59 8.50
N ALA A 79 21.11 0.91 7.48
CA ALA A 79 20.22 1.54 6.50
C ALA A 79 18.85 1.82 7.11
N LEU A 80 18.59 3.09 7.46
CA LEU A 80 17.33 3.53 8.08
C LEU A 80 16.12 3.31 7.14
N ASP A 81 16.34 3.32 5.83
CA ASP A 81 15.32 3.12 4.81
C ASP A 81 15.16 1.66 4.36
N CYS A 82 15.88 0.69 4.97
CA CYS A 82 15.84 -0.72 4.57
C CYS A 82 14.43 -1.33 4.54
N LEU A 83 13.51 -0.82 5.36
CA LEU A 83 12.11 -1.24 5.38
C LEU A 83 11.32 -0.81 4.14
N LEU A 84 11.73 0.25 3.46
CA LEU A 84 11.11 0.69 2.21
C LEU A 84 11.44 -0.24 1.04
N TRP A 85 12.58 -0.92 1.09
CA TRP A 85 13.06 -1.72 -0.03
C TRP A 85 12.10 -2.86 -0.45
N PRO A 86 11.67 -3.76 0.47
CA PRO A 86 10.68 -4.78 0.11
C PRO A 86 9.31 -4.19 -0.25
N ILE A 87 8.93 -3.05 0.32
CA ILE A 87 7.63 -2.39 0.04
C ILE A 87 7.60 -1.85 -1.39
N LEU A 88 8.62 -1.07 -1.76
CA LEU A 88 8.79 -0.54 -3.10
C LEU A 88 8.83 -1.67 -4.13
N ARG A 89 9.57 -2.73 -3.83
CA ARG A 89 9.63 -3.90 -4.70
C ARG A 89 8.26 -4.56 -4.87
N SER A 90 7.55 -4.80 -3.78
CA SER A 90 6.23 -5.43 -3.82
C SER A 90 5.22 -4.58 -4.61
N ALA A 91 5.24 -3.26 -4.45
CA ALA A 91 4.38 -2.36 -5.21
C ALA A 91 4.68 -2.44 -6.71
N SER A 92 5.97 -2.41 -7.08
CA SER A 92 6.39 -2.49 -8.48
C SER A 92 6.12 -3.84 -9.12
N ASP A 93 6.34 -4.94 -8.39
CA ASP A 93 6.01 -6.29 -8.88
C ASP A 93 4.51 -6.40 -9.16
N LEU A 94 3.65 -5.84 -8.29
CA LEU A 94 2.21 -5.81 -8.52
C LEU A 94 1.83 -4.95 -9.74
N LEU A 95 2.49 -3.81 -9.94
CA LEU A 95 2.24 -2.93 -11.11
C LEU A 95 2.59 -3.58 -12.45
N VAL A 96 3.47 -4.59 -12.46
CA VAL A 96 3.86 -5.30 -13.68
C VAL A 96 3.29 -6.73 -13.77
N SER A 97 2.51 -7.15 -12.77
CA SER A 97 1.89 -8.47 -12.76
C SER A 97 0.48 -8.44 -13.34
N HIS A 98 -0.03 -9.64 -13.67
CA HIS A 98 -1.42 -9.82 -14.09
C HIS A 98 -2.41 -9.53 -12.95
N GLU A 99 -1.98 -9.63 -11.68
CA GLU A 99 -2.84 -9.37 -10.51
C GLU A 99 -3.26 -7.89 -10.42
N LEU A 100 -2.60 -7.00 -11.16
CA LEU A 100 -3.01 -5.60 -11.25
C LEU A 100 -4.48 -5.44 -11.67
N GLU A 101 -4.96 -6.32 -12.56
CA GLU A 101 -6.34 -6.33 -13.05
C GLU A 101 -7.36 -6.60 -11.94
N ASP A 102 -6.93 -7.26 -10.87
CA ASP A 102 -7.75 -7.62 -9.71
C ASP A 102 -7.62 -6.63 -8.56
N VAL A 103 -6.82 -5.57 -8.70
CA VAL A 103 -6.72 -4.52 -7.69
C VAL A 103 -8.01 -3.71 -7.66
N ARG A 104 -8.56 -3.52 -6.46
CA ARG A 104 -9.78 -2.76 -6.18
C ARG A 104 -9.57 -1.85 -4.99
N GLN A 105 -10.20 -0.68 -5.01
CA GLN A 105 -10.27 0.21 -3.86
C GLN A 105 -11.40 -0.24 -2.91
N CYS A 106 -11.19 -0.09 -1.61
CA CYS A 106 -12.18 -0.44 -0.60
C CYS A 106 -13.42 0.46 -0.70
N ALA A 107 -14.62 -0.13 -0.83
CA ALA A 107 -15.87 0.61 -0.92
C ALA A 107 -16.41 1.15 0.43
N ALA A 108 -15.57 1.21 1.47
CA ALA A 108 -15.94 1.81 2.75
C ALA A 108 -15.55 3.29 2.71
N SER A 109 -16.48 4.19 2.98
CA SER A 109 -16.29 5.65 2.83
C SER A 109 -15.17 6.26 3.69
N ASP A 110 -14.70 5.54 4.69
CA ASP A 110 -13.65 5.95 5.64
C ASP A 110 -12.37 5.11 5.48
N CYS A 111 -12.21 4.43 4.35
CA CYS A 111 -11.06 3.60 4.05
C CYS A 111 -10.60 3.83 2.61
N SER A 112 -9.35 4.26 2.46
CA SER A 112 -8.70 4.43 1.16
C SER A 112 -7.81 3.23 0.79
N GLY A 113 -7.99 2.08 1.45
CA GLY A 113 -7.14 0.91 1.20
C GLY A 113 -7.44 0.24 -0.13
N PHE A 114 -6.40 -0.30 -0.78
CA PHE A 114 -6.52 -1.20 -1.93
C PHE A 114 -6.46 -2.67 -1.48
N PHE A 115 -7.00 -3.57 -2.30
CA PHE A 115 -6.89 -5.00 -2.12
C PHE A 115 -6.93 -5.73 -3.47
N ILE A 116 -6.37 -6.94 -3.51
CA ILE A 116 -6.51 -7.85 -4.65
C ILE A 116 -7.78 -8.67 -4.44
N ASP A 117 -8.70 -8.63 -5.41
CA ASP A 117 -9.95 -9.38 -5.36
C ASP A 117 -9.77 -10.82 -5.86
N THR A 118 -9.39 -11.70 -4.95
CA THR A 118 -9.29 -13.15 -5.21
C THR A 118 -10.63 -13.89 -5.09
N SER A 119 -11.76 -13.19 -5.00
CA SER A 119 -13.06 -13.85 -4.93
C SER A 119 -13.47 -14.44 -6.29
N LYS A 120 -14.12 -15.61 -6.26
CA LYS A 120 -14.50 -16.37 -7.47
C LYS A 120 -15.21 -15.55 -8.56
N ASN A 121 -15.97 -14.52 -8.16
CA ASN A 121 -16.78 -13.70 -9.07
C ASN A 121 -16.32 -12.23 -9.11
N HIS A 122 -15.09 -11.92 -8.63
CA HIS A 122 -14.56 -10.55 -8.52
C HIS A 122 -15.57 -9.56 -7.91
N SER A 123 -16.21 -10.02 -6.81
CA SER A 123 -17.36 -9.36 -6.19
C SER A 123 -17.05 -8.80 -4.80
N ARG A 124 -15.79 -8.89 -4.35
CA ARG A 124 -15.39 -8.38 -3.05
C ARG A 124 -15.39 -6.86 -3.11
N ARG A 125 -16.02 -6.25 -2.09
CA ARG A 125 -16.17 -4.78 -2.01
C ARG A 125 -15.32 -4.12 -0.94
N TRP A 126 -14.75 -4.90 -0.03
CA TRP A 126 -14.06 -4.38 1.15
C TRP A 126 -12.71 -5.04 1.31
N CYS A 127 -11.69 -4.24 1.64
CA CYS A 127 -10.34 -4.73 1.89
C CYS A 127 -10.28 -5.72 3.06
N ASP A 128 -11.25 -5.68 3.97
CA ASP A 128 -11.48 -6.71 4.97
C ASP A 128 -12.95 -6.73 5.41
N MET A 129 -13.53 -7.92 5.51
CA MET A 129 -14.93 -8.08 5.89
C MET A 129 -15.15 -7.79 7.38
N THR A 130 -14.19 -8.17 8.23
CA THR A 130 -14.37 -8.09 9.70
C THR A 130 -14.33 -6.64 10.20
N THR A 131 -13.55 -5.79 9.54
CA THR A 131 -13.38 -4.39 9.86
C THR A 131 -14.25 -3.51 8.95
N CYS A 132 -13.88 -3.36 7.67
CA CYS A 132 -14.55 -2.43 6.75
C CYS A 132 -15.96 -2.88 6.37
N GLY A 133 -16.15 -4.18 6.10
CA GLY A 133 -17.45 -4.74 5.76
C GLY A 133 -18.47 -4.60 6.90
N ASN A 134 -18.09 -4.96 8.13
CA ASN A 134 -18.96 -4.83 9.30
C ASN A 134 -19.25 -3.37 9.65
N ARG A 135 -18.25 -2.48 9.58
CA ARG A 135 -18.44 -1.04 9.80
C ARG A 135 -19.42 -0.43 8.81
N ALA A 136 -19.33 -0.79 7.53
CA ALA A 136 -20.28 -0.35 6.51
C ALA A 136 -21.71 -0.86 6.76
N LYS A 137 -21.88 -2.12 7.19
CA LYS A 137 -23.20 -2.68 7.57
C LYS A 137 -23.81 -1.96 8.77
N ALA A 138 -23.02 -1.72 9.82
CA ALA A 138 -23.45 -1.00 11.01
C ALA A 138 -23.96 0.40 10.66
N ARG A 139 -23.21 1.15 9.86
CA ARG A 139 -23.59 2.49 9.41
C ARG A 139 -24.94 2.50 8.68
N ARG A 140 -25.13 1.62 7.70
CA ARG A 140 -26.40 1.49 6.95
C ARG A 140 -27.58 1.17 7.87
N HIS A 141 -27.37 0.38 8.91
CA HIS A 141 -28.41 0.06 9.88
C HIS A 141 -28.79 1.29 10.74
N TYR A 142 -27.82 2.09 11.18
CA TYR A 142 -28.08 3.34 11.90
C TYR A 142 -28.78 4.39 11.04
N GLU A 143 -28.37 4.54 9.77
CA GLU A 143 -29.01 5.45 8.81
C GLU A 143 -30.49 5.09 8.61
N LYS A 144 -30.79 3.80 8.42
CA LYS A 144 -32.17 3.30 8.27
C LYS A 144 -33.04 3.61 9.50
N LYS A 145 -32.51 3.40 10.71
CA LYS A 145 -33.23 3.71 11.96
C LYS A 145 -33.52 5.21 12.09
N ARG A 146 -32.55 6.06 11.78
CA ARG A 146 -32.74 7.52 11.82
C ARG A 146 -33.77 7.99 10.81
N THR A 147 -33.78 7.42 9.60
CA THR A 147 -34.81 7.75 8.60
C THR A 147 -36.20 7.27 9.00
N SER A 148 -36.33 6.10 9.66
CA SER A 148 -37.64 5.65 10.15
C SER A 148 -38.17 6.50 11.29
N ASP A 149 -37.30 7.01 12.17
CA ASP A 149 -37.68 7.91 13.26
C ASP A 149 -38.08 9.31 12.75
N THR A 150 -37.48 9.75 11.63
CA THR A 150 -37.75 11.08 11.03
C THR A 150 -39.06 11.11 10.22
N ILE A 151 -39.49 9.98 9.64
CA ILE A 151 -40.73 9.89 8.85
C ILE A 151 -41.96 9.63 9.75
N GLY A 152 -41.74 9.23 11.00
CA GLY A 152 -42.79 8.93 11.99
C GLY A 152 -43.21 10.10 12.90
N THR A 153 -42.73 11.33 12.65
CA THR A 153 -43.10 12.56 13.39
C THR A 153 -43.74 13.55 12.43
#